data_AF-V4KDL9-F1
#
_entry.id   AF-V4KDL9-F1
#
_cell.length_a   1.000
_cell.length_b   1.000
_cell.length_c   1.000
_cell.angle_alpha   90.00
_cell.angle_beta   90.00
_cell.angle_gamma   90.00
#
_symmetry.space_group_name_H-M   'P 1'
#
loop_
_entity.id
_entity.type
_entity.pdbx_description
1 polymer ?
#
loop_
_entity_poly.entity_id
_entity_poly.type
_entity_poly.pdbx_seq_one_letter_code
_entity_poly.pdbx_strand_id
1 'polypeptide(L)'
;MQPIFQAIHQNDLPAFLGLVEERESSLEERNVEEGLNNVFGNTPLHLAAILGDVNIVVQMLETGLDVCSARNVISHTPLHLAIHSNSMEAARLIAEKTQSFGLDELILATSSGSTSIAKIILDRFPDLAREEAWVVEDGLQSTLLHYACDKGDFELTRVLLGLDQRLEEALNTSGLSPLHLAVLSGSVVILEEFLDKAPLSFSSLTPSKETVFHLAARNKNMDAFVFMAESLGINSQILLQQTDENGNTVLHIAASVACDAPLIRYIVGKKIVDHTYKNKMGFEAFQLLPREAQDFELLSRWLRFGTVTSEELDLSEKNEELESHSNTSDNKQLLGRLGSSNSHEDEVIQLLRLIGVNTSEMAERKTRKEHQVERGRESLEYEMHIEALQNARNTIAIVAVLIASVAYAGGINPPGGVYQDGPWRGKSIVGKTTAFKVFAICNNIALFTSLCIVILLVSIIPYKRKPLKRLLVATHRMMWVSVGFMATAYVAASWVTIPHYHGTRWLFPAIIAVAGGALAVLFSYLGVVTIGHWFKKRNRVGDMPSFARTCSDLAISGKSGYFTY
;
A
#
# COMPACT_ATOMS: atom_id res chain seq x y z
N MET A 1 32.05 10.92 12.93
CA MET A 1 31.91 10.04 11.74
C MET A 1 33.32 9.74 11.27
N GLN A 2 33.70 8.50 10.93
CA GLN A 2 35.05 8.27 10.38
C GLN A 2 35.22 9.10 9.10
N PRO A 3 36.41 9.64 8.80
CA PRO A 3 36.62 10.57 7.68
C PRO A 3 36.24 9.96 6.32
N ILE A 4 36.41 8.64 6.15
CA ILE A 4 36.02 7.93 4.93
C ILE A 4 34.51 8.00 4.67
N PHE A 5 33.68 7.93 5.72
CA PHE A 5 32.22 8.06 5.58
C PHE A 5 31.78 9.49 5.30
N GLN A 6 32.52 10.46 5.81
CA GLN A 6 32.25 11.87 5.56
C GLN A 6 32.58 12.23 4.10
N ALA A 7 33.68 11.71 3.55
CA ALA A 7 34.03 11.89 2.14
C ALA A 7 32.96 11.30 1.20
N ILE A 8 32.44 10.10 1.50
CA ILE A 8 31.36 9.48 0.73
C ILE A 8 30.07 10.31 0.82
N HIS A 9 29.68 10.75 2.02
CA HIS A 9 28.48 11.59 2.18
C HIS A 9 28.61 12.95 1.47
N GLN A 10 29.83 13.46 1.31
CA GLN A 10 30.11 14.73 0.62
C GLN A 10 30.36 14.56 -0.88
N ASN A 11 30.35 13.32 -1.39
CA ASN A 11 30.74 12.96 -2.75
C ASN A 11 32.13 13.49 -3.16
N ASP A 12 33.07 13.51 -2.21
CA ASP A 12 34.43 13.98 -2.41
C ASP A 12 35.34 12.80 -2.80
N LEU A 13 35.38 12.50 -4.10
CA LEU A 13 36.17 11.40 -4.67
C LEU A 13 37.68 11.56 -4.40
N PRO A 14 38.33 12.73 -4.57
CA PRO A 14 39.73 12.93 -4.20
C PRO A 14 40.03 12.66 -2.73
N ALA A 15 39.20 13.16 -1.81
CA ALA A 15 39.37 12.89 -0.38
C ALA A 15 39.17 11.40 -0.05
N PHE A 16 38.22 10.74 -0.71
CA PHE A 16 38.02 9.30 -0.59
C PHE A 16 39.24 8.51 -1.08
N LEU A 17 39.75 8.82 -2.28
CA LEU A 17 40.93 8.16 -2.87
C LEU A 17 42.18 8.34 -1.99
N GLY A 18 42.43 9.56 -1.51
CA GLY A 18 43.56 9.81 -0.60
C GLY A 18 43.49 8.99 0.69
N LEU A 19 42.29 8.80 1.24
CA LEU A 19 42.08 7.98 2.44
C LEU A 19 42.17 6.47 2.18
N VAL A 20 41.89 6.03 0.95
CA VAL A 20 42.07 4.63 0.52
C VAL A 20 43.54 4.33 0.27
N GLU A 21 44.27 5.19 -0.45
CA GLU A 21 45.71 5.05 -0.72
C GLU A 21 46.56 5.11 0.56
N GLU A 22 46.25 6.03 1.47
CA GLU A 22 46.91 6.13 2.78
C GLU A 22 46.69 4.85 3.61
N ARG A 23 45.56 4.17 3.41
CA ARG A 23 45.26 2.90 4.08
C ARG A 23 45.84 1.68 3.40
N GLU A 24 45.82 1.55 2.08
CA GLU A 24 46.48 0.46 1.37
C GLU A 24 47.98 0.38 1.73
N SER A 25 48.63 1.54 1.90
CA SER A 25 50.02 1.61 2.38
C SER A 25 50.22 1.13 3.83
N SER A 26 49.15 1.07 4.64
CA SER A 26 49.17 0.62 6.04
C SER A 26 48.51 -0.75 6.26
N LEU A 27 48.08 -1.44 5.20
CA LEU A 27 47.25 -2.65 5.25
C LEU A 27 47.97 -3.98 5.02
N GLU A 28 49.30 -4.04 4.91
CA GLU A 28 50.02 -5.33 4.96
C GLU A 28 49.93 -6.02 6.34
N GLU A 29 49.39 -5.38 7.40
CA GLU A 29 49.48 -5.92 8.77
C GLU A 29 48.17 -6.22 9.53
N ARG A 30 46.94 -5.96 9.04
CA ARG A 30 45.73 -6.30 9.83
C ARG A 30 44.51 -6.75 9.02
N ASN A 31 44.01 -7.94 9.39
CA ASN A 31 42.73 -8.52 8.97
C ASN A 31 41.59 -7.47 8.97
N VAL A 32 40.90 -7.39 7.83
CA VAL A 32 40.09 -6.27 7.35
C VAL A 32 38.69 -6.16 8.00
N GLU A 33 38.29 -7.07 8.90
CA GLU A 33 36.85 -7.24 9.20
C GLU A 33 36.28 -6.39 10.35
N GLU A 34 37.07 -5.88 11.31
CA GLU A 34 36.48 -5.28 12.54
C GLU A 34 36.40 -3.74 12.57
N GLY A 35 36.96 -3.02 11.59
CA GLY A 35 37.23 -1.57 11.72
C GLY A 35 36.41 -0.58 10.87
N LEU A 36 35.62 -1.07 9.90
CA LEU A 36 35.04 -0.25 8.82
C LEU A 36 33.52 -0.08 8.86
N ASN A 37 32.89 -0.45 9.97
CA ASN A 37 31.44 -0.42 10.09
C ASN A 37 30.98 0.83 10.85
N ASN A 38 29.99 1.54 10.32
CA ASN A 38 29.35 2.64 11.06
C ASN A 38 28.44 2.10 12.18
N VAL A 39 27.77 2.97 12.94
CA VAL A 39 26.87 2.58 14.06
C VAL A 39 25.76 1.61 13.63
N PHE A 40 25.44 1.54 12.34
CA PHE A 40 24.44 0.65 11.74
C PHE A 40 25.04 -0.62 11.11
N GLY A 41 26.35 -0.84 11.22
CA GLY A 41 27.04 -1.95 10.56
C GLY A 41 27.31 -1.74 9.08
N ASN A 42 27.06 -0.54 8.52
CA ASN A 42 27.25 -0.30 7.09
C ASN A 42 28.74 -0.15 6.78
N THR A 43 29.20 -0.91 5.78
CA THR A 43 30.50 -0.69 5.14
C THR A 43 30.47 0.56 4.25
N PRO A 44 31.63 1.09 3.83
CA PRO A 44 31.70 2.20 2.87
C PRO A 44 30.89 1.93 1.59
N LEU A 45 30.90 0.68 1.09
CA LEU A 45 30.14 0.29 -0.10
C LEU A 45 28.62 0.32 0.11
N HIS A 46 28.12 0.01 1.31
CA HIS A 46 26.69 0.16 1.63
C HIS A 46 26.24 1.62 1.48
N LEU A 47 27.07 2.57 1.91
CA LEU A 47 26.73 4.00 1.81
C LEU A 47 26.85 4.52 0.38
N ALA A 48 27.89 4.12 -0.35
CA ALA A 48 28.02 4.44 -1.77
C ALA A 48 26.83 3.86 -2.60
N ALA A 49 26.37 2.66 -2.27
CA ALA A 49 25.20 2.02 -2.86
C ALA A 49 23.88 2.76 -2.55
N ILE A 50 23.69 3.24 -1.31
CA ILE A 50 22.52 4.07 -0.95
C ILE A 50 22.52 5.38 -1.75
N LEU A 51 23.68 6.02 -1.86
CA LEU A 51 23.81 7.32 -2.54
C LEU A 51 23.73 7.20 -4.06
N GLY A 52 24.03 6.02 -4.62
CA GLY A 52 24.02 5.78 -6.06
C GLY A 52 25.24 6.30 -6.80
N ASP A 53 26.33 6.62 -6.08
CA ASP A 53 27.55 7.19 -6.65
C ASP A 53 28.38 6.15 -7.39
N VAL A 54 28.08 5.97 -8.68
CA VAL A 54 28.68 4.98 -9.58
C VAL A 54 30.21 5.02 -9.57
N ASN A 55 30.83 6.21 -9.59
CA ASN A 55 32.29 6.35 -9.62
C ASN A 55 32.97 5.81 -8.35
N ILE A 56 32.39 6.10 -7.18
CA ILE A 56 32.89 5.60 -5.90
C ILE A 56 32.69 4.09 -5.83
N VAL A 57 31.54 3.60 -6.31
CA VAL A 57 31.25 2.16 -6.39
C VAL A 57 32.25 1.43 -7.29
N VAL A 58 32.53 1.92 -8.50
CA VAL A 58 33.54 1.32 -9.40
C VAL A 58 34.90 1.21 -8.71
N GLN A 59 35.37 2.32 -8.15
CA GLN A 59 36.67 2.35 -7.49
C GLN A 59 36.74 1.38 -6.30
N MET A 60 35.69 1.34 -5.47
CA MET A 60 35.61 0.41 -4.35
C MET A 60 35.65 -1.06 -4.81
N LEU A 61 34.93 -1.37 -5.88
CA LEU A 61 34.88 -2.72 -6.47
C LEU A 61 36.23 -3.14 -7.07
N GLU A 62 37.05 -2.19 -7.53
CA GLU A 62 38.42 -2.44 -8.00
C GLU A 62 39.40 -2.72 -6.85
N THR A 63 39.19 -2.10 -5.69
CA THR A 63 40.07 -2.22 -4.50
C THR A 63 39.82 -3.46 -3.62
N GLY A 64 38.65 -4.11 -3.70
CA GLY A 64 38.40 -5.36 -2.96
C GLY A 64 36.98 -5.93 -3.07
N LEU A 65 36.88 -7.24 -3.34
CA LEU A 65 35.62 -7.93 -3.66
C LEU A 65 34.82 -8.39 -2.43
N ASP A 66 35.47 -8.62 -1.28
CA ASP A 66 34.83 -9.15 -0.06
C ASP A 66 33.79 -8.19 0.57
N VAL A 67 33.82 -6.91 0.20
CA VAL A 67 32.87 -5.89 0.68
C VAL A 67 31.48 -6.04 0.06
N CYS A 68 31.36 -6.74 -1.08
CA CYS A 68 30.09 -6.88 -1.81
C CYS A 68 29.07 -7.77 -1.09
N SER A 69 29.55 -8.78 -0.35
CA SER A 69 28.73 -9.73 0.41
C SER A 69 28.59 -9.36 1.89
N ALA A 70 29.21 -8.26 2.33
CA ALA A 70 29.12 -7.82 3.72
C ALA A 70 27.67 -7.49 4.09
N ARG A 71 27.25 -7.91 5.29
CA ARG A 71 25.91 -7.65 5.82
C ARG A 71 25.96 -6.65 6.95
N ASN A 72 25.08 -5.66 6.92
CA ASN A 72 24.93 -4.69 8.02
C ASN A 72 24.15 -5.28 9.20
N VAL A 73 23.88 -4.48 10.25
CA VAL A 73 23.15 -4.93 11.46
C VAL A 73 21.72 -5.42 11.14
N ILE A 74 21.15 -4.95 10.02
CA ILE A 74 19.81 -5.33 9.52
C ILE A 74 19.92 -6.46 8.48
N SER A 75 21.11 -7.08 8.34
CA SER A 75 21.42 -8.13 7.36
C SER A 75 21.30 -7.74 5.88
N HIS A 76 21.19 -6.44 5.56
CA HIS A 76 21.22 -5.96 4.18
C HIS A 76 22.65 -5.98 3.64
N THR A 77 22.80 -6.34 2.36
CA THR A 77 24.05 -6.19 1.60
C THR A 77 24.07 -4.85 0.86
N PRO A 78 25.23 -4.40 0.32
CA PRO A 78 25.28 -3.22 -0.52
C PRO A 78 24.34 -3.29 -1.73
N LEU A 79 24.18 -4.48 -2.33
CA LEU A 79 23.23 -4.68 -3.42
C LEU A 79 21.78 -4.43 -2.98
N HIS A 80 21.41 -4.85 -1.77
CA HIS A 80 20.07 -4.57 -1.24
C HIS A 80 19.80 -3.06 -1.26
N LEU A 81 20.76 -2.28 -0.77
CA LEU A 81 20.60 -0.84 -0.65
C LEU A 81 20.61 -0.14 -2.02
N ALA A 82 21.42 -0.62 -2.97
CA ALA A 82 21.43 -0.08 -4.34
C ALA A 82 20.10 -0.32 -5.07
N ILE A 83 19.47 -1.48 -4.83
CA ILE A 83 18.14 -1.80 -5.37
C ILE A 83 17.06 -0.91 -4.71
N HIS A 84 17.08 -0.79 -3.38
CA HIS A 84 16.11 0.07 -2.65
C HIS A 84 16.26 1.55 -2.98
N SER A 85 17.47 2.03 -3.27
CA SER A 85 17.73 3.41 -3.69
C SER A 85 17.45 3.66 -5.18
N ASN A 86 16.97 2.65 -5.92
CA ASN A 86 16.69 2.72 -7.36
C ASN A 86 17.93 3.14 -8.19
N SER A 87 19.13 2.75 -7.73
CA SER A 87 20.41 3.08 -8.35
C SER A 87 20.86 1.94 -9.26
N MET A 88 20.17 1.77 -10.39
CA MET A 88 20.33 0.61 -11.29
C MET A 88 21.76 0.39 -11.77
N GLU A 89 22.51 1.44 -12.10
CA GLU A 89 23.89 1.29 -12.59
C GLU A 89 24.85 0.85 -11.48
N ALA A 90 24.71 1.42 -10.27
CA ALA A 90 25.48 0.98 -9.11
C ALA A 90 25.14 -0.46 -8.73
N ALA A 91 23.85 -0.80 -8.72
CA ALA A 91 23.36 -2.14 -8.44
C ALA A 91 23.84 -3.15 -9.50
N ARG A 92 23.87 -2.76 -10.78
CA ARG A 92 24.43 -3.57 -11.87
C ARG A 92 25.92 -3.87 -11.67
N LEU A 93 26.72 -2.85 -11.36
CA LEU A 93 28.17 -3.02 -11.15
C LEU A 93 28.47 -3.90 -9.93
N ILE A 94 27.77 -3.66 -8.81
CA ILE A 94 27.86 -4.51 -7.61
C ILE A 94 27.42 -5.92 -7.98
N ALA A 95 26.33 -6.05 -8.74
CA ALA A 95 25.84 -7.34 -9.17
C ALA A 95 26.87 -8.07 -10.02
N GLU A 96 27.56 -7.43 -10.95
CA GLU A 96 28.61 -8.01 -11.82
C GLU A 96 29.85 -8.49 -11.05
N LYS A 97 30.23 -7.79 -9.97
CA LYS A 97 31.47 -8.05 -9.22
C LYS A 97 31.31 -8.96 -8.02
N THR A 98 30.10 -9.15 -7.51
CA THR A 98 29.83 -10.04 -6.36
C THR A 98 30.19 -11.51 -6.68
N GLN A 99 30.97 -12.18 -5.82
CA GLN A 99 31.41 -13.56 -6.05
C GLN A 99 30.43 -14.64 -5.58
N SER A 100 29.49 -14.29 -4.69
CA SER A 100 28.49 -15.22 -4.15
C SER A 100 27.18 -14.48 -3.89
N PHE A 101 26.07 -15.00 -4.40
CA PHE A 101 24.72 -14.56 -4.06
C PHE A 101 24.00 -15.61 -3.24
N GLY A 102 23.19 -15.15 -2.28
CA GLY A 102 22.15 -15.97 -1.69
C GLY A 102 20.85 -15.87 -2.50
N LEU A 103 19.88 -16.69 -2.09
CA LEU A 103 18.53 -16.64 -2.65
C LEU A 103 17.83 -15.31 -2.32
N ASP A 104 18.13 -14.72 -1.16
CA ASP A 104 17.52 -13.46 -0.69
C ASP A 104 17.80 -12.29 -1.65
N GLU A 105 19.03 -12.18 -2.16
CA GLU A 105 19.41 -11.13 -3.10
C GLU A 105 18.68 -11.27 -4.44
N LEU A 106 18.48 -12.50 -4.91
CA LEU A 106 17.72 -12.79 -6.12
C LEU A 106 16.23 -12.46 -5.93
N ILE A 107 15.61 -12.89 -4.83
CA ILE A 107 14.21 -12.60 -4.50
C ILE A 107 13.98 -11.08 -4.37
N LEU A 108 14.94 -10.34 -3.81
CA LEU A 108 14.85 -8.88 -3.74
C LEU A 108 14.88 -8.25 -5.13
N ALA A 109 15.83 -8.66 -5.98
CA ALA A 109 15.93 -8.15 -7.34
C ALA A 109 14.63 -8.41 -8.14
N THR A 110 13.99 -9.57 -7.96
CA THR A 110 12.72 -9.88 -8.62
C THR A 110 11.54 -9.13 -8.00
N SER A 111 11.45 -9.05 -6.67
CA SER A 111 10.33 -8.37 -5.98
C SER A 111 10.32 -6.85 -6.13
N SER A 112 11.50 -6.25 -6.33
CA SER A 112 11.64 -4.83 -6.64
C SER A 112 11.35 -4.48 -8.11
N GLY A 113 11.10 -5.47 -8.98
CA GLY A 113 10.93 -5.27 -10.43
C GLY A 113 12.24 -4.98 -11.17
N SER A 114 13.40 -5.24 -10.54
CA SER A 114 14.72 -5.01 -11.11
C SER A 114 15.19 -6.17 -12.00
N THR A 115 14.47 -6.40 -13.08
CA THR A 115 14.65 -7.55 -13.99
C THR A 115 16.06 -7.66 -14.57
N SER A 116 16.67 -6.51 -14.88
CA SER A 116 18.05 -6.45 -15.42
C SER A 116 19.07 -6.99 -14.42
N ILE A 117 18.87 -6.74 -13.13
CA ILE A 117 19.76 -7.20 -12.05
C ILE A 117 19.53 -8.68 -11.79
N ALA A 118 18.25 -9.10 -11.72
CA ALA A 118 17.90 -10.52 -11.60
C ALA A 118 18.52 -11.34 -12.73
N LYS A 119 18.48 -10.84 -13.98
CA LYS A 119 19.12 -11.48 -15.12
C LYS A 119 20.63 -11.65 -14.93
N ILE A 120 21.35 -10.61 -14.50
CA ILE A 120 22.79 -10.69 -14.26
C ILE A 120 23.14 -11.73 -13.18
N ILE A 121 22.31 -11.82 -12.13
CA ILE A 121 22.49 -12.82 -11.08
C ILE A 121 22.27 -14.22 -11.65
N LEU A 122 21.19 -14.42 -12.41
CA LEU A 122 20.82 -15.72 -12.99
C LEU A 122 21.80 -16.20 -14.08
N ASP A 123 22.32 -15.29 -14.90
CA ASP A 123 23.32 -15.60 -15.93
C ASP A 123 24.62 -16.14 -15.31
N ARG A 124 24.96 -15.70 -14.10
CA ARG A 124 26.17 -16.15 -13.39
C ARG A 124 25.93 -17.29 -12.41
N PHE A 125 24.77 -17.33 -11.78
CA PHE A 125 24.39 -18.30 -10.76
C PHE A 125 23.04 -18.93 -11.10
N PRO A 126 22.97 -19.72 -12.20
CA PRO A 126 21.73 -20.34 -12.65
C PRO A 126 21.15 -21.32 -11.61
N ASP A 127 22.01 -21.86 -10.75
CA ASP A 127 21.65 -22.80 -9.69
C ASP A 127 20.66 -22.21 -8.67
N LEU A 128 20.65 -20.87 -8.53
CA LEU A 128 19.73 -20.15 -7.66
C LEU A 128 18.28 -20.14 -8.18
N ALA A 129 18.04 -20.47 -9.45
CA ALA A 129 16.70 -20.52 -10.02
C ALA A 129 15.99 -21.87 -9.86
N ARG A 130 16.70 -22.93 -9.47
CA ARG A 130 16.17 -24.30 -9.44
C ARG A 130 15.01 -24.45 -8.44
N GLU A 131 14.27 -25.55 -8.53
CA GLU A 131 13.03 -25.85 -7.79
C GLU A 131 13.09 -25.56 -6.27
N GLU A 132 14.26 -25.59 -5.62
CA GLU A 132 14.44 -25.25 -4.20
C GLU A 132 14.33 -23.74 -3.90
N ALA A 133 14.35 -22.89 -4.92
CA ALA A 133 14.23 -21.44 -4.87
C ALA A 133 12.75 -20.99 -4.81
N TRP A 134 12.16 -21.14 -3.63
CA TRP A 134 10.79 -20.73 -3.37
C TRP A 134 10.71 -19.29 -2.87
N VAL A 135 9.96 -18.45 -3.57
CA VAL A 135 9.50 -17.16 -3.08
C VAL A 135 8.30 -17.42 -2.16
N VAL A 136 8.37 -16.88 -0.93
CA VAL A 136 7.26 -16.94 0.02
C VAL A 136 6.58 -15.57 0.07
N GLU A 137 5.50 -15.41 -0.69
CA GLU A 137 4.58 -14.28 -0.54
C GLU A 137 3.32 -14.72 0.21
N ASP A 138 3.05 -14.10 1.36
CA ASP A 138 1.83 -14.32 2.16
C ASP A 138 1.55 -15.81 2.49
N GLY A 139 2.62 -16.60 2.68
CA GLY A 139 2.55 -18.01 3.09
C GLY A 139 2.39 -19.05 1.96
N LEU A 140 2.33 -18.64 0.69
CA LEU A 140 2.31 -19.55 -0.45
C LEU A 140 3.74 -19.73 -0.98
N GLN A 141 4.22 -20.97 -1.04
CA GLN A 141 5.49 -21.27 -1.70
C GLN A 141 5.26 -21.31 -3.21
N SER A 142 5.95 -20.41 -3.93
CA SER A 142 5.92 -20.32 -5.39
C SER A 142 7.35 -20.30 -5.91
N THR A 143 7.68 -21.03 -7.00
CA THR A 143 9.02 -20.89 -7.60
C THR A 143 9.20 -19.50 -8.21
N LEU A 144 10.44 -19.12 -8.53
CA LEU A 144 10.70 -17.83 -9.17
C LEU A 144 9.96 -17.66 -10.51
N LEU A 145 9.76 -18.76 -11.26
CA LEU A 145 9.01 -18.73 -12.52
C LEU A 145 7.51 -18.49 -12.28
N HIS A 146 6.93 -19.04 -11.21
CA HIS A 146 5.55 -18.71 -10.81
C HIS A 146 5.41 -17.21 -10.54
N TYR A 147 6.38 -16.63 -9.82
CA TYR A 147 6.39 -15.21 -9.50
C TYR A 147 6.43 -14.34 -10.76
N ALA A 148 7.34 -14.64 -11.68
CA ALA A 148 7.48 -13.92 -12.95
C ALA A 148 6.18 -13.96 -13.77
N CYS A 149 5.54 -15.13 -13.84
CA CYS A 149 4.28 -15.32 -14.57
C CYS A 149 3.09 -14.59 -13.92
N ASP A 150 3.01 -14.58 -12.59
CA ASP A 150 1.95 -13.87 -11.83
C ASP A 150 2.07 -12.34 -11.99
N LYS A 151 3.29 -11.80 -11.93
CA LYS A 151 3.54 -10.36 -12.14
C LYS A 151 3.47 -9.93 -13.61
N GLY A 152 3.49 -10.87 -14.55
CA GLY A 152 3.51 -10.58 -15.98
C GLY A 152 4.87 -10.10 -16.48
N ASP A 153 5.96 -10.47 -15.80
CA ASP A 153 7.32 -10.07 -16.13
C ASP A 153 7.89 -10.93 -17.27
N PHE A 154 7.77 -10.44 -18.50
CA PHE A 154 8.21 -11.14 -19.70
C PHE A 154 9.72 -11.45 -19.71
N GLU A 155 10.56 -10.47 -19.38
CA GLU A 155 12.03 -10.65 -19.47
C GLU A 155 12.53 -11.66 -18.46
N LEU A 156 12.04 -11.61 -17.22
CA LEU A 156 12.38 -12.60 -16.20
C LEU A 156 11.85 -14.00 -16.57
N THR A 157 10.61 -14.07 -17.10
CA THR A 157 10.01 -15.34 -17.54
C THR A 157 10.83 -15.97 -18.66
N ARG A 158 11.25 -15.19 -19.66
CA ARG A 158 12.09 -15.65 -20.77
C ARG A 158 13.44 -16.19 -20.30
N VAL A 159 14.09 -15.50 -19.36
CA VAL A 159 15.35 -15.98 -18.78
C VAL A 159 15.14 -17.31 -18.05
N LEU A 160 14.12 -17.41 -17.20
CA LEU A 160 13.85 -18.59 -16.39
C LEU A 160 13.42 -19.81 -17.21
N LEU A 161 12.62 -19.64 -18.25
CA LEU A 161 12.24 -20.71 -19.19
C LEU A 161 13.47 -21.25 -19.94
N GLY A 162 14.47 -20.41 -20.20
CA GLY A 162 15.72 -20.84 -20.84
C GLY A 162 16.70 -21.58 -19.92
N LEU A 163 16.47 -21.59 -18.60
CA LEU A 163 17.44 -22.10 -17.62
C LEU A 163 17.21 -23.58 -17.24
N ASP A 164 15.99 -23.96 -16.89
CA ASP A 164 15.69 -25.33 -16.46
C ASP A 164 14.24 -25.70 -16.79
N GLN A 165 14.07 -26.77 -17.58
CA GLN A 165 12.77 -27.29 -17.99
C GLN A 165 11.92 -27.76 -16.80
N ARG A 166 12.54 -28.15 -15.68
CA ARG A 166 11.80 -28.58 -14.47
C ARG A 166 10.97 -27.46 -13.86
N LEU A 167 11.34 -26.19 -14.10
CA LEU A 167 10.59 -25.05 -13.58
C LEU A 167 9.22 -24.92 -14.21
N GLU A 168 9.04 -25.38 -15.44
CA GLU A 168 7.78 -25.33 -16.20
C GLU A 168 6.71 -26.25 -15.61
N GLU A 169 7.14 -27.39 -15.07
CA GLU A 169 6.27 -28.43 -14.49
C GLU A 169 6.09 -28.28 -12.98
N ALA A 170 6.86 -27.38 -12.35
CA ALA A 170 6.78 -27.13 -10.92
C ALA A 170 5.36 -26.69 -10.53
N LEU A 171 4.87 -27.18 -9.40
CA LEU A 171 3.56 -26.81 -8.88
C LEU A 171 3.71 -26.02 -7.59
N ASN A 172 3.04 -24.88 -7.50
CA ASN A 172 3.00 -24.10 -6.26
C ASN A 172 2.10 -24.77 -5.19
N THR A 173 2.00 -24.16 -4.01
CA THR A 173 1.15 -24.67 -2.91
C THR A 173 -0.34 -24.78 -3.25
N SER A 174 -0.81 -24.07 -4.28
CA SER A 174 -2.18 -24.17 -4.80
C SER A 174 -2.31 -25.24 -5.90
N GLY A 175 -1.25 -25.99 -6.20
CA GLY A 175 -1.22 -26.98 -7.27
C GLY A 175 -1.27 -26.39 -8.68
N LEU A 176 -0.95 -25.11 -8.83
CA LEU A 176 -0.91 -24.42 -10.13
C LEU A 176 0.51 -24.46 -10.69
N SER A 177 0.64 -24.63 -12.01
CA SER A 177 1.90 -24.45 -12.75
C SER A 177 2.15 -22.97 -13.05
N PRO A 178 3.37 -22.56 -13.44
CA PRO A 178 3.64 -21.18 -13.82
C PRO A 178 2.81 -20.72 -15.01
N LEU A 179 2.55 -21.62 -15.98
CA LEU A 179 1.69 -21.31 -17.12
C LEU A 179 0.25 -20.97 -16.67
N HIS A 180 -0.29 -21.68 -15.69
CA HIS A 180 -1.61 -21.33 -15.13
C HIS A 180 -1.63 -19.88 -14.62
N LEU A 181 -0.57 -19.44 -13.95
CA LEU A 181 -0.45 -18.06 -13.47
C LEU A 181 -0.31 -17.05 -14.62
N ALA A 182 0.44 -17.38 -15.68
CA ALA A 182 0.56 -16.54 -16.88
C ALA A 182 -0.79 -16.35 -17.58
N VAL A 183 -1.61 -17.41 -17.66
CA VAL A 183 -2.96 -17.34 -18.22
C VAL A 183 -3.88 -16.49 -17.33
N LEU A 184 -3.77 -16.63 -16.01
CA LEU A 184 -4.52 -15.83 -15.06
C LEU A 184 -4.13 -14.34 -15.11
N SER A 185 -2.85 -14.02 -15.31
CA SER A 185 -2.38 -12.64 -15.49
C SER A 185 -2.76 -12.07 -16.86
N GLY A 186 -3.01 -12.91 -17.86
CA GLY A 186 -3.50 -12.52 -19.19
C GLY A 186 -2.40 -12.01 -20.12
N SER A 187 -1.13 -12.25 -19.80
CA SER A 187 0.00 -11.77 -20.61
C SER A 187 0.24 -12.64 -21.84
N VAL A 188 -0.27 -12.22 -23.00
CA VAL A 188 -0.12 -12.94 -24.28
C VAL A 188 1.37 -13.13 -24.65
N VAL A 189 2.22 -12.14 -24.37
CA VAL A 189 3.66 -12.20 -24.68
C VAL A 189 4.36 -13.33 -23.92
N ILE A 190 3.95 -13.58 -22.67
CA ILE A 190 4.46 -14.73 -21.91
C ILE A 190 3.95 -16.04 -22.52
N LEU A 191 2.68 -16.09 -22.93
CA LEU A 191 2.11 -17.29 -23.57
C LEU A 191 2.80 -17.63 -24.90
N GLU A 192 3.20 -16.63 -25.67
CA GLU A 192 4.03 -16.81 -26.88
C GLU A 192 5.38 -17.45 -26.54
N GLU A 193 6.05 -17.00 -25.50
CA GLU A 193 7.34 -17.59 -25.06
C GLU A 193 7.16 -19.03 -24.56
N PHE A 194 6.09 -19.31 -23.79
CA PHE A 194 5.75 -20.68 -23.39
C PHE A 194 5.44 -21.57 -24.60
N LEU A 195 4.85 -21.03 -25.67
CA LEU A 195 4.57 -21.81 -26.87
C LEU A 195 5.85 -22.20 -27.61
N ASP A 196 6.85 -21.32 -27.65
CA ASP A 196 8.14 -21.57 -28.29
C ASP A 196 9.02 -22.53 -27.45
N LYS A 197 9.09 -22.33 -26.13
CA LYS A 197 10.00 -23.07 -25.24
C LYS A 197 9.38 -24.31 -24.60
N ALA A 198 8.10 -24.22 -24.23
CA ALA A 198 7.42 -25.13 -23.31
C ALA A 198 6.00 -25.52 -23.75
N PRO A 199 5.79 -26.00 -25.01
CA PRO A 199 4.45 -26.23 -25.55
C PRO A 199 3.66 -27.31 -24.81
N LEU A 200 4.34 -28.23 -24.11
CA LEU A 200 3.70 -29.30 -23.35
C LEU A 200 3.00 -28.78 -22.08
N SER A 201 3.44 -27.65 -21.52
CA SER A 201 2.86 -27.07 -20.31
C SER A 201 1.38 -26.70 -20.48
N PHE A 202 0.92 -26.43 -21.71
CA PHE A 202 -0.50 -26.15 -22.02
C PHE A 202 -1.43 -27.34 -21.78
N SER A 203 -0.89 -28.54 -21.68
CA SER A 203 -1.65 -29.75 -21.33
C SER A 203 -1.76 -29.99 -19.83
N SER A 204 -1.05 -29.19 -19.01
CA SER A 204 -1.17 -29.27 -17.55
C SER A 204 -2.57 -28.88 -17.10
N LEU A 205 -3.06 -29.59 -16.08
CA LEU A 205 -4.38 -29.37 -15.50
C LEU A 205 -4.23 -28.87 -14.08
N THR A 206 -5.17 -28.04 -13.64
CA THR A 206 -5.25 -27.63 -12.24
C THR A 206 -5.73 -28.80 -11.35
N PRO A 207 -5.68 -28.66 -10.01
CA PRO A 207 -6.24 -29.66 -9.10
C PRO A 207 -7.73 -29.92 -9.33
N SER A 208 -8.50 -28.90 -9.76
CA SER A 208 -9.90 -29.00 -10.16
C SER A 208 -10.10 -29.51 -11.59
N LYS A 209 -9.05 -30.05 -12.22
CA LYS A 209 -9.02 -30.56 -13.61
C LYS A 209 -9.38 -29.52 -14.67
N GLU A 210 -9.10 -28.25 -14.40
CA GLU A 210 -9.35 -27.18 -15.37
C GLU A 210 -8.21 -27.08 -16.37
N THR A 211 -8.56 -26.81 -17.62
CA THR A 211 -7.59 -26.47 -18.66
C THR A 211 -7.27 -24.97 -18.64
N VAL A 212 -6.18 -24.57 -19.29
CA VAL A 212 -5.82 -23.16 -19.52
C VAL A 212 -6.98 -22.33 -20.10
N PHE A 213 -7.86 -22.93 -20.93
CA PHE A 213 -9.03 -22.24 -21.47
C PHE A 213 -10.11 -21.95 -20.43
N HIS A 214 -10.31 -22.85 -19.45
CA HIS A 214 -11.22 -22.59 -18.33
C HIS A 214 -10.70 -21.44 -17.47
N LEU A 215 -9.38 -21.38 -17.24
CA LEU A 215 -8.74 -20.29 -16.49
C LEU A 215 -8.86 -18.94 -17.21
N ALA A 216 -8.57 -18.90 -18.52
CA ALA A 216 -8.70 -17.69 -19.32
C ALA A 216 -10.15 -17.18 -19.35
N ALA A 217 -11.12 -18.08 -19.51
CA ALA A 217 -12.53 -17.74 -19.44
C ALA A 217 -12.91 -17.19 -18.06
N ARG A 218 -12.50 -17.87 -16.97
CA ARG A 218 -12.80 -17.43 -15.60
C ARG A 218 -12.26 -16.02 -15.29
N ASN A 219 -11.07 -15.71 -15.76
CA ASN A 219 -10.44 -14.41 -15.55
C ASN A 219 -10.85 -13.33 -16.56
N LYS A 220 -11.76 -13.63 -17.50
CA LYS A 220 -12.19 -12.72 -18.57
C LYS A 220 -11.05 -12.27 -19.50
N ASN A 221 -10.01 -13.08 -19.63
CA ASN A 221 -8.85 -12.78 -20.46
C ASN A 221 -9.09 -13.25 -21.90
N MET A 222 -9.86 -12.48 -22.67
CA MET A 222 -10.22 -12.79 -24.06
C MET A 222 -9.00 -12.90 -24.97
N ASP A 223 -8.03 -11.99 -24.86
CA ASP A 223 -6.86 -11.97 -25.74
C ASP A 223 -6.00 -13.23 -25.58
N ALA A 224 -5.73 -13.62 -24.33
CA ALA A 224 -5.07 -14.88 -24.02
C ALA A 224 -5.86 -16.09 -24.53
N PHE A 225 -7.19 -16.06 -24.41
CA PHE A 225 -8.06 -17.12 -24.89
C PHE A 225 -7.96 -17.32 -26.41
N VAL A 226 -8.12 -16.23 -27.17
CA VAL A 226 -8.06 -16.25 -28.63
C VAL A 226 -6.67 -16.67 -29.09
N PHE A 227 -5.63 -16.07 -28.51
CA PHE A 227 -4.24 -16.42 -28.82
C PHE A 227 -3.98 -17.92 -28.66
N MET A 228 -4.37 -18.51 -27.52
CA MET A 228 -4.21 -19.95 -27.28
C MET A 228 -5.05 -20.79 -28.25
N ALA A 229 -6.28 -20.36 -28.57
CA ALA A 229 -7.17 -21.09 -29.46
C ALA A 229 -6.63 -21.16 -30.90
N GLU A 230 -6.01 -20.06 -31.37
CA GLU A 230 -5.44 -19.95 -32.70
C GLU A 230 -4.04 -20.60 -32.79
N SER A 231 -3.22 -20.44 -31.75
CA SER A 231 -1.80 -20.82 -31.79
C SER A 231 -1.52 -22.28 -31.41
N LEU A 232 -2.40 -22.94 -30.63
CA LEU A 232 -2.23 -24.34 -30.21
C LEU A 232 -2.73 -25.38 -31.23
N GLY A 233 -3.30 -24.96 -32.36
CA GLY A 233 -3.72 -25.85 -33.46
C GLY A 233 -4.67 -26.96 -33.03
N ILE A 234 -4.30 -28.24 -33.25
CA ILE A 234 -5.16 -29.41 -32.92
C ILE A 234 -5.32 -29.58 -31.40
N ASN A 235 -4.31 -29.21 -30.61
CA ASN A 235 -4.36 -29.33 -29.15
C ASN A 235 -5.41 -28.39 -28.54
N SER A 236 -5.71 -27.26 -29.18
CA SER A 236 -6.77 -26.36 -28.71
C SER A 236 -8.12 -27.06 -28.72
N GLN A 237 -8.44 -27.83 -29.76
CA GLN A 237 -9.72 -28.53 -29.88
C GLN A 237 -9.91 -29.57 -28.77
N ILE A 238 -8.84 -30.31 -28.43
CA ILE A 238 -8.86 -31.30 -27.37
C ILE A 238 -9.08 -30.61 -26.01
N LEU A 239 -8.31 -29.55 -25.72
CA LEU A 239 -8.36 -28.84 -24.44
C LEU A 239 -9.65 -28.00 -24.25
N LEU A 240 -10.26 -27.54 -25.34
CA LEU A 240 -11.53 -26.80 -25.31
C LEU A 240 -12.74 -27.69 -25.07
N GLN A 241 -12.67 -28.99 -25.43
CA GLN A 241 -13.73 -29.97 -25.20
C GLN A 241 -13.62 -30.66 -23.84
N GLN A 242 -12.48 -30.58 -23.17
CA GLN A 242 -12.32 -31.10 -21.83
C GLN A 242 -13.23 -30.38 -20.83
N THR A 243 -13.62 -31.09 -19.78
CA THR A 243 -14.45 -30.56 -18.70
C THR A 243 -13.67 -30.57 -17.40
N ASP A 244 -13.98 -29.60 -16.53
CA ASP A 244 -13.46 -29.58 -15.16
C ASP A 244 -13.98 -30.76 -14.30
N GLU A 245 -13.59 -30.80 -13.03
CA GLU A 245 -14.04 -31.81 -12.06
C GLU A 245 -15.57 -31.85 -11.91
N ASN A 246 -16.27 -30.74 -12.14
CA ASN A 246 -17.72 -30.61 -12.05
C ASN A 246 -18.44 -30.91 -13.38
N GLY A 247 -17.69 -31.25 -14.42
CA GLY A 247 -18.22 -31.47 -15.77
C GLY A 247 -18.58 -30.17 -16.48
N ASN A 248 -18.14 -29.00 -16.02
CA ASN A 248 -18.33 -27.75 -16.72
C ASN A 248 -17.39 -27.70 -17.93
N THR A 249 -17.93 -27.31 -19.07
CA THR A 249 -17.11 -26.89 -20.22
C THR A 249 -16.69 -25.44 -20.06
N VAL A 250 -15.74 -25.00 -20.88
CA VAL A 250 -15.32 -23.60 -20.96
C VAL A 250 -16.50 -22.63 -21.14
N LEU A 251 -17.54 -23.04 -21.89
CA LEU A 251 -18.74 -22.25 -22.10
C LEU A 251 -19.58 -22.07 -20.82
N HIS A 252 -19.65 -23.10 -19.96
CA HIS A 252 -20.32 -23.01 -18.66
C HIS A 252 -19.61 -22.02 -17.74
N ILE A 253 -18.27 -22.00 -17.74
CA ILE A 253 -17.48 -21.03 -16.99
C ILE A 253 -17.65 -19.61 -17.55
N ALA A 254 -17.59 -19.45 -18.87
CA ALA A 254 -17.77 -18.15 -19.52
C ALA A 254 -19.15 -17.55 -19.21
N ALA A 255 -20.20 -18.37 -19.22
CA ALA A 255 -21.56 -17.96 -18.90
C ALA A 255 -21.74 -17.63 -17.41
N SER A 256 -21.18 -18.43 -16.50
CA SER A 256 -21.37 -18.23 -15.05
C SER A 256 -20.74 -16.95 -14.51
N VAL A 257 -19.58 -16.56 -15.06
CA VAL A 257 -18.85 -15.35 -14.64
C VAL A 257 -19.35 -14.08 -15.36
N ALA A 258 -20.36 -14.22 -16.24
CA ALA A 258 -20.79 -13.18 -17.17
C ALA A 258 -19.58 -12.55 -17.88
N CYS A 259 -18.83 -13.40 -18.59
CA CYS A 259 -17.73 -12.92 -19.42
C CYS A 259 -18.25 -12.09 -20.58
N ASP A 260 -17.43 -11.15 -21.05
CA ASP A 260 -17.80 -10.20 -22.08
C ASP A 260 -18.40 -10.90 -23.31
N ALA A 261 -19.41 -10.26 -23.91
CA ALA A 261 -20.10 -10.75 -25.11
C ALA A 261 -19.17 -11.25 -26.24
N PRO A 262 -17.98 -10.64 -26.49
CA PRO A 262 -17.05 -11.13 -27.50
C PRO A 262 -16.52 -12.56 -27.27
N LEU A 263 -16.22 -12.95 -26.02
CA LEU A 263 -15.66 -14.28 -25.73
C LEU A 263 -16.70 -15.38 -25.95
N ILE A 264 -17.92 -15.16 -25.44
CA ILE A 264 -19.03 -16.10 -25.64
C ILE A 264 -19.37 -16.19 -27.13
N ARG A 265 -19.41 -15.06 -27.84
CA ARG A 265 -19.61 -15.03 -29.29
C ARG A 265 -18.53 -15.80 -30.03
N TYR A 266 -17.26 -15.68 -29.63
CA TYR A 266 -16.16 -16.41 -30.24
C TYR A 266 -16.31 -17.92 -30.07
N ILE A 267 -16.57 -18.39 -28.83
CA ILE A 267 -16.72 -19.82 -28.52
C ILE A 267 -17.92 -20.43 -29.26
N VAL A 268 -19.08 -19.75 -29.21
CA VAL A 268 -20.31 -20.21 -29.87
C VAL A 268 -20.18 -20.13 -31.39
N GLY A 269 -19.64 -19.03 -31.91
CA GLY A 269 -19.50 -18.77 -33.35
C GLY A 269 -18.55 -19.75 -34.04
N LYS A 270 -17.50 -20.18 -33.35
CA LYS A 270 -16.58 -21.22 -33.84
C LYS A 270 -17.11 -22.65 -33.64
N LYS A 271 -18.29 -22.83 -33.01
CA LYS A 271 -18.91 -24.13 -32.66
C LYS A 271 -17.95 -25.09 -31.95
N ILE A 272 -17.10 -24.54 -31.09
CA ILE A 272 -16.01 -25.28 -30.43
C ILE A 272 -16.56 -26.25 -29.39
N VAL A 273 -17.63 -25.84 -28.70
CA VAL A 273 -18.25 -26.56 -27.59
C VAL A 273 -19.75 -26.69 -27.87
N ASP A 274 -20.33 -27.85 -27.57
CA ASP A 274 -21.78 -28.04 -27.64
C ASP A 274 -22.45 -27.19 -26.56
N HIS A 275 -23.27 -26.23 -27.00
CA HIS A 275 -24.01 -25.31 -26.14
C HIS A 275 -25.14 -26.00 -25.37
N THR A 276 -25.56 -27.18 -25.82
CA THR A 276 -26.58 -28.01 -25.16
C THR A 276 -25.99 -29.01 -24.16
N TYR A 277 -24.66 -29.05 -24.05
CA TYR A 277 -23.98 -29.92 -23.10
C TYR A 277 -24.38 -29.58 -21.67
N LYS A 278 -24.56 -30.61 -20.85
CA LYS A 278 -24.95 -30.48 -19.44
C LYS A 278 -23.81 -30.87 -18.53
N ASN A 279 -23.51 -30.03 -17.56
CA ASN A 279 -22.54 -30.38 -16.52
C ASN A 279 -23.06 -31.52 -15.62
N LYS A 280 -22.25 -31.97 -14.63
CA LYS A 280 -22.67 -33.07 -13.73
C LYS A 280 -23.91 -32.75 -12.90
N MET A 281 -24.25 -31.47 -12.77
CA MET A 281 -25.45 -31.00 -12.08
C MET A 281 -26.68 -30.91 -13.00
N GLY A 282 -26.52 -31.19 -14.31
CA GLY A 282 -27.61 -31.19 -15.29
C GLY A 282 -27.94 -29.82 -15.89
N PHE A 283 -27.12 -28.80 -15.62
CA PHE A 283 -27.33 -27.45 -16.13
C PHE A 283 -26.61 -27.24 -17.46
N GLU A 284 -27.27 -26.50 -18.36
CA GLU A 284 -26.69 -25.98 -19.60
C GLU A 284 -26.03 -24.61 -19.34
N ALA A 285 -25.09 -24.21 -20.20
CA ALA A 285 -24.34 -22.97 -20.01
C ALA A 285 -25.22 -21.72 -19.86
N PHE A 286 -26.32 -21.60 -20.63
CA PHE A 286 -27.22 -20.45 -20.54
C PHE A 286 -27.91 -20.31 -19.17
N GLN A 287 -28.11 -21.43 -18.46
CA GLN A 287 -28.81 -21.43 -17.17
C GLN A 287 -27.94 -20.89 -16.05
N LEU A 288 -26.62 -20.88 -16.26
CA LEU A 288 -25.64 -20.32 -15.33
C LEU A 288 -25.46 -18.81 -15.49
N LEU A 289 -26.06 -18.21 -16.53
CA LEU A 289 -25.90 -16.78 -16.81
C LEU A 289 -26.57 -15.92 -15.72
N PRO A 290 -25.84 -14.98 -15.08
CA PRO A 290 -26.41 -14.07 -14.08
C PRO A 290 -27.49 -13.18 -14.71
N ARG A 291 -28.68 -13.12 -14.10
CA ARG A 291 -29.80 -12.30 -14.60
C ARG A 291 -29.55 -10.78 -14.53
N GLU A 292 -28.54 -10.36 -13.79
CA GLU A 292 -28.12 -8.96 -13.60
C GLU A 292 -27.12 -8.50 -14.67
N ALA A 293 -26.71 -9.38 -15.59
CA ALA A 293 -25.77 -9.02 -16.65
C ALA A 293 -26.41 -8.02 -17.64
N GLN A 294 -25.66 -6.98 -18.01
CA GLN A 294 -26.11 -5.91 -18.92
C GLN A 294 -26.58 -6.46 -20.29
N ASP A 295 -25.94 -7.52 -20.77
CA ASP A 295 -26.23 -8.16 -22.06
C ASP A 295 -26.98 -9.50 -21.92
N PHE A 296 -27.70 -9.72 -20.81
CA PHE A 296 -28.32 -11.02 -20.48
C PHE A 296 -29.17 -11.58 -21.62
N GLU A 297 -30.04 -10.76 -22.22
CA GLU A 297 -30.97 -11.21 -23.26
C GLU A 297 -30.22 -11.67 -24.52
N LEU A 298 -29.24 -10.89 -24.95
CA LEU A 298 -28.42 -11.17 -26.12
C LEU A 298 -27.52 -12.41 -25.92
N LEU A 299 -26.88 -12.52 -24.76
CA LEU A 299 -26.08 -13.69 -24.38
C LEU A 299 -26.93 -14.96 -24.24
N SER A 300 -28.12 -14.84 -23.65
CA SER A 300 -29.05 -15.96 -23.50
C SER A 300 -29.52 -16.48 -24.86
N ARG A 301 -29.74 -15.58 -25.83
CA ARG A 301 -30.12 -15.93 -27.20
C ARG A 301 -29.02 -16.72 -27.88
N TRP A 302 -27.77 -16.26 -27.78
CA TRP A 302 -26.62 -16.96 -28.36
C TRP A 302 -26.36 -18.31 -27.72
N LEU A 303 -26.49 -18.44 -26.40
CA LEU A 303 -26.25 -19.69 -25.69
C LEU A 303 -27.38 -20.72 -25.90
N ARG A 304 -28.62 -20.28 -26.18
CA ARG A 304 -29.76 -21.18 -26.45
C ARG A 304 -29.86 -21.62 -27.91
N PHE A 305 -29.55 -20.73 -28.84
CA PHE A 305 -29.86 -20.93 -30.26
C PHE A 305 -28.62 -20.89 -31.17
N GLY A 306 -27.44 -20.59 -30.62
CA GLY A 306 -26.23 -20.33 -31.40
C GLY A 306 -26.22 -18.93 -32.03
N THR A 307 -25.07 -18.50 -32.57
CA THR A 307 -24.98 -17.25 -33.34
C THR A 307 -25.58 -17.48 -34.73
N VAL A 308 -26.84 -17.10 -34.93
CA VAL A 308 -27.46 -17.07 -36.26
C VAL A 308 -26.92 -15.85 -37.01
N THR A 309 -26.31 -16.16 -38.16
CA THR A 309 -25.79 -15.36 -39.30
C THR A 309 -25.99 -13.84 -39.32
N SER A 310 -24.87 -13.15 -39.50
CA SER A 310 -24.52 -11.94 -40.29
C SER A 310 -25.54 -10.93 -40.85
N GLU A 311 -26.85 -11.12 -40.77
CA GLU A 311 -27.87 -10.24 -41.36
C GLU A 311 -28.56 -9.31 -40.35
N GLU A 312 -28.34 -9.47 -39.04
CA GLU A 312 -28.93 -8.58 -38.01
C GLU A 312 -28.01 -7.41 -37.58
N LEU A 313 -26.80 -7.30 -38.15
CA LEU A 313 -25.87 -6.18 -37.89
C LEU A 313 -26.37 -4.82 -38.46
N ASP A 314 -27.38 -4.81 -39.33
CA ASP A 314 -28.00 -3.58 -39.86
C ASP A 314 -29.10 -3.00 -38.95
N LEU A 315 -29.47 -3.69 -37.87
CA LEU A 315 -30.54 -3.24 -36.96
C LEU A 315 -30.03 -2.51 -35.71
N SER A 316 -28.73 -2.58 -35.42
CA SER A 316 -28.13 -1.81 -34.30
C SER A 316 -27.75 -0.38 -34.66
N GLU A 317 -27.65 -0.02 -35.95
CA GLU A 317 -27.44 1.38 -36.38
C GLU A 317 -28.73 2.21 -36.48
N LYS A 318 -29.91 1.60 -36.31
CA LYS A 318 -31.21 2.29 -36.43
C LYS A 318 -31.93 2.61 -35.11
N ASN A 319 -31.42 2.11 -33.98
CA ASN A 319 -32.11 2.25 -32.69
C ASN A 319 -31.65 3.45 -31.84
N GLU A 320 -30.79 4.34 -32.38
CA GLU A 320 -30.45 5.61 -31.72
C GLU A 320 -31.41 6.77 -32.05
N GLU A 321 -32.41 6.60 -32.93
CA GLU A 321 -33.32 7.70 -33.34
C GLU A 321 -34.79 7.59 -32.86
N LEU A 322 -35.15 6.66 -31.98
CA LEU A 322 -36.53 6.55 -31.48
C LEU A 322 -36.64 6.47 -29.95
N GLU A 323 -36.02 7.44 -29.27
CA GLU A 323 -36.58 7.94 -28.00
C GLU A 323 -37.70 8.94 -28.31
N SER A 324 -38.93 8.46 -28.53
CA SER A 324 -40.13 9.21 -28.14
C SER A 324 -41.41 8.37 -28.26
N HIS A 325 -42.15 8.35 -27.15
CA HIS A 325 -43.58 8.05 -27.00
C HIS A 325 -44.05 6.63 -26.58
N SER A 326 -44.49 6.62 -25.32
CA SER A 326 -45.78 6.11 -24.78
C SER A 326 -46.01 4.61 -24.56
N ASN A 327 -45.94 4.25 -23.27
CA ASN A 327 -46.99 3.69 -22.41
C ASN A 327 -47.89 2.51 -22.84
N THR A 328 -47.92 1.57 -21.89
CA THR A 328 -49.03 0.76 -21.33
C THR A 328 -49.43 -0.59 -21.94
N SER A 329 -49.41 -1.57 -21.01
CA SER A 329 -50.33 -2.70 -20.83
C SER A 329 -50.46 -3.69 -21.98
N ASP A 330 -49.84 -4.86 -21.83
CA ASP A 330 -50.58 -6.10 -21.52
C ASP A 330 -49.61 -7.29 -21.53
N ASN A 331 -49.38 -7.87 -20.35
CA ASN A 331 -49.19 -9.31 -20.14
C ASN A 331 -48.93 -9.59 -18.65
N LYS A 332 -49.90 -9.20 -17.83
CA LYS A 332 -50.20 -9.97 -16.62
C LYS A 332 -51.15 -11.08 -17.06
N GLN A 333 -50.78 -12.31 -16.71
CA GLN A 333 -51.66 -13.44 -16.38
C GLN A 333 -51.33 -14.73 -17.14
N LEU A 334 -50.14 -15.28 -16.87
CA LEU A 334 -50.00 -16.73 -16.72
C LEU A 334 -49.17 -17.04 -15.46
N LEU A 335 -49.93 -17.22 -14.38
CA LEU A 335 -49.68 -18.02 -13.17
C LEU A 335 -48.21 -18.16 -12.72
N GLY A 336 -47.77 -17.62 -11.59
CA GLY A 336 -48.46 -17.47 -10.31
C GLY A 336 -48.45 -18.78 -9.52
N ARG A 337 -47.32 -19.08 -8.85
CA ARG A 337 -47.20 -19.67 -7.49
C ARG A 337 -45.80 -20.25 -7.27
N LEU A 338 -44.95 -19.51 -6.56
CA LEU A 338 -44.24 -19.96 -5.36
C LEU A 338 -43.29 -18.82 -4.95
N GLY A 339 -43.66 -18.14 -3.87
CA GLY A 339 -42.78 -17.24 -3.17
C GLY A 339 -41.84 -18.04 -2.25
N SER A 340 -40.56 -17.72 -2.31
CA SER A 340 -39.62 -17.81 -1.18
C SER A 340 -38.34 -17.09 -1.62
N SER A 341 -38.27 -15.78 -1.36
CA SER A 341 -37.16 -14.93 -1.83
C SER A 341 -35.85 -15.14 -1.07
N ASN A 342 -35.79 -16.09 -0.12
CA ASN A 342 -34.58 -16.39 0.65
C ASN A 342 -33.94 -17.75 0.30
N SER A 343 -34.56 -18.62 -0.51
CA SER A 343 -33.95 -19.92 -0.85
C SER A 343 -33.07 -19.86 -2.10
N HIS A 344 -33.32 -18.93 -3.03
CA HIS A 344 -32.54 -18.84 -4.27
C HIS A 344 -31.17 -18.19 -4.09
N GLU A 345 -30.99 -17.26 -3.15
CA GLU A 345 -29.66 -16.72 -2.84
C GLU A 345 -28.78 -17.79 -2.19
N ASP A 346 -29.34 -18.61 -1.30
CA ASP A 346 -28.64 -19.75 -0.70
C ASP A 346 -28.33 -20.82 -1.75
N GLU A 347 -29.24 -21.11 -2.68
CA GLU A 347 -28.98 -22.04 -3.81
C GLU A 347 -27.89 -21.52 -4.74
N VAL A 348 -27.84 -20.22 -5.03
CA VAL A 348 -26.79 -19.59 -5.86
C VAL A 348 -25.44 -19.57 -5.14
N ILE A 349 -25.41 -19.27 -3.84
CA ILE A 349 -24.20 -19.33 -3.01
C ILE A 349 -23.68 -20.78 -2.89
N GLN A 350 -24.59 -21.74 -2.81
CA GLN A 350 -24.27 -23.17 -2.77
C GLN A 350 -23.80 -23.66 -4.16
N LEU A 351 -24.40 -23.18 -5.25
CA LEU A 351 -23.97 -23.40 -6.64
C LEU A 351 -22.57 -22.82 -6.92
N LEU A 352 -22.28 -21.61 -6.45
CA LEU A 352 -20.96 -20.98 -6.60
C LEU A 352 -19.85 -21.75 -5.87
N ARG A 353 -20.13 -22.30 -4.68
CA ARG A 353 -19.20 -23.20 -3.97
C ARG A 353 -19.05 -24.57 -4.65
N LEU A 354 -20.07 -25.05 -5.36
CA LEU A 354 -20.07 -26.33 -6.08
C LEU A 354 -19.38 -26.28 -7.45
N ILE A 355 -19.16 -25.09 -8.03
CA ILE A 355 -18.52 -24.89 -9.34
C ILE A 355 -16.97 -24.81 -9.23
N GLY A 356 -16.39 -25.03 -8.04
CA GLY A 356 -14.93 -24.95 -7.86
C GLY A 356 -14.38 -23.51 -7.92
N VAL A 357 -15.25 -22.51 -8.09
CA VAL A 357 -14.92 -21.14 -7.72
C VAL A 357 -14.90 -21.12 -6.20
N ASN A 358 -13.72 -21.28 -5.62
CA ASN A 358 -13.53 -21.04 -4.20
C ASN A 358 -13.98 -19.60 -3.92
N THR A 359 -15.23 -19.42 -3.47
CA THR A 359 -15.73 -18.14 -2.99
C THR A 359 -14.87 -17.66 -1.84
N SER A 360 -14.22 -18.59 -1.11
CA SER A 360 -13.14 -18.31 -0.18
C SER A 360 -11.88 -17.79 -0.87
N GLU A 361 -11.39 -18.33 -1.99
CA GLU A 361 -10.18 -17.83 -2.68
C GLU A 361 -10.40 -16.57 -3.49
N MET A 362 -11.59 -16.34 -4.08
CA MET A 362 -11.90 -15.06 -4.73
C MET A 362 -12.25 -13.98 -3.72
N ALA A 363 -12.97 -14.31 -2.64
CA ALA A 363 -13.12 -13.39 -1.52
C ALA A 363 -11.82 -13.24 -0.75
N GLU A 364 -10.94 -14.23 -0.65
CA GLU A 364 -9.59 -14.13 -0.09
C GLU A 364 -8.71 -13.33 -1.03
N ARG A 365 -8.67 -13.55 -2.34
CA ARG A 365 -7.89 -12.71 -3.27
C ARG A 365 -8.42 -11.28 -3.34
N LYS A 366 -9.73 -11.07 -3.23
CA LYS A 366 -10.33 -9.73 -3.15
C LYS A 366 -10.07 -9.11 -1.78
N THR A 367 -10.24 -9.83 -0.68
CA THR A 367 -9.88 -9.38 0.68
C THR A 367 -8.37 -9.35 0.93
N ARG A 368 -7.52 -9.98 0.11
CA ARG A 368 -6.04 -10.03 0.16
C ARG A 368 -5.45 -9.00 -0.76
N LYS A 369 -6.08 -8.66 -1.89
CA LYS A 369 -5.83 -7.40 -2.62
C LYS A 369 -6.33 -6.22 -1.81
N GLU A 370 -7.53 -6.28 -1.23
CA GLU A 370 -8.03 -5.27 -0.31
C GLU A 370 -7.22 -5.28 0.99
N HIS A 371 -6.74 -6.40 1.55
CA HIS A 371 -5.84 -6.41 2.71
C HIS A 371 -4.40 -6.08 2.34
N GLN A 372 -3.88 -6.31 1.12
CA GLN A 372 -2.54 -5.84 0.74
C GLN A 372 -2.58 -4.36 0.44
N VAL A 373 -3.63 -3.89 -0.22
CA VAL A 373 -3.89 -2.46 -0.40
C VAL A 373 -4.20 -1.83 0.95
N GLU A 374 -4.99 -2.43 1.83
CA GLU A 374 -5.30 -1.90 3.16
C GLU A 374 -4.13 -2.09 4.12
N ARG A 375 -3.30 -3.12 4.04
CA ARG A 375 -2.07 -3.30 4.87
C ARG A 375 -0.92 -2.45 4.34
N GLY A 376 -0.85 -2.22 3.04
CA GLY A 376 0.03 -1.24 2.38
C GLY A 376 -0.41 0.19 2.71
N ARG A 377 -1.71 0.46 2.68
CA ARG A 377 -2.32 1.73 3.09
C ARG A 377 -2.27 1.91 4.60
N GLU A 378 -2.39 0.86 5.41
CA GLU A 378 -2.26 0.87 6.87
C GLU A 378 -0.81 1.00 7.28
N SER A 379 0.15 0.39 6.58
CA SER A 379 1.60 0.56 6.83
C SER A 379 2.08 1.94 6.39
N LEU A 380 1.62 2.44 5.25
CA LEU A 380 1.86 3.80 4.79
C LEU A 380 1.16 4.82 5.71
N GLU A 381 -0.10 4.60 6.09
CA GLU A 381 -0.80 5.39 7.11
C GLU A 381 -0.12 5.26 8.47
N TYR A 382 0.43 4.10 8.82
CA TYR A 382 1.14 3.84 10.07
C TYR A 382 2.43 4.66 10.12
N GLU A 383 3.19 4.70 9.03
CA GLU A 383 4.40 5.50 8.88
C GLU A 383 4.06 7.00 8.86
N MET A 384 3.10 7.41 8.02
CA MET A 384 2.60 8.80 7.98
C MET A 384 2.06 9.26 9.33
N HIS A 385 1.38 8.40 10.09
CA HIS A 385 0.85 8.74 11.41
C HIS A 385 1.95 8.86 12.46
N ILE A 386 3.00 8.03 12.41
CA ILE A 386 4.17 8.21 13.30
C ILE A 386 4.89 9.50 12.94
N GLU A 387 5.12 9.75 11.66
CA GLU A 387 5.76 10.97 11.19
C GLU A 387 4.96 12.20 11.60
N ALA A 388 3.62 12.19 11.43
CA ALA A 388 2.74 13.26 11.87
C ALA A 388 2.77 13.47 13.40
N LEU A 389 2.80 12.39 14.19
CA LEU A 389 2.93 12.48 15.66
C LEU A 389 4.30 13.04 16.08
N GLN A 390 5.36 12.69 15.36
CA GLN A 390 6.71 13.15 15.61
C GLN A 390 6.86 14.64 15.21
N ASN A 391 6.26 15.04 14.11
CA ASN A 391 6.14 16.43 13.68
C ASN A 391 5.33 17.26 14.68
N ALA A 392 4.21 16.72 15.21
CA ALA A 392 3.46 17.37 16.27
C ALA A 392 4.26 17.50 17.56
N ARG A 393 4.99 16.45 17.97
CA ARG A 393 5.89 16.47 19.13
C ARG A 393 6.95 17.56 19.00
N ASN A 394 7.60 17.63 17.84
CA ASN A 394 8.66 18.61 17.57
C ASN A 394 8.10 20.04 17.60
N THR A 395 6.96 20.29 16.95
CA THR A 395 6.27 21.60 17.00
C THR A 395 5.90 21.98 18.43
N ILE A 396 5.36 21.05 19.22
CA ILE A 396 4.98 21.31 20.62
C ILE A 396 6.22 21.63 21.47
N ALA A 397 7.32 20.91 21.27
CA ALA A 397 8.57 21.16 21.96
C ALA A 397 9.13 22.56 21.64
N ILE A 398 9.13 22.96 20.36
CA ILE A 398 9.59 24.29 19.94
C ILE A 398 8.75 25.39 20.60
N VAL A 399 7.42 25.29 20.55
CA VAL A 399 6.52 26.29 21.18
C VAL A 399 6.75 26.35 22.69
N ALA A 400 6.91 25.21 23.36
CA ALA A 400 7.22 25.19 24.79
C ALA A 400 8.57 25.85 25.11
N VAL A 401 9.61 25.57 24.33
CA VAL A 401 10.93 26.23 24.48
C VAL A 401 10.81 27.73 24.29
N LEU A 402 10.08 28.21 23.27
CA LEU A 402 9.88 29.64 23.04
C LEU A 402 9.17 30.33 24.21
N ILE A 403 8.12 29.71 24.76
CA ILE A 403 7.41 30.24 25.94
C ILE A 403 8.36 30.29 27.15
N ALA A 404 9.14 29.23 27.37
CA ALA A 404 10.12 29.18 28.45
C ALA A 404 11.19 30.28 28.30
N SER A 405 11.71 30.49 27.09
CA SER A 405 12.71 31.53 26.81
C SER A 405 12.16 32.93 27.07
N VAL A 406 10.95 33.23 26.59
CA VAL A 406 10.30 34.54 26.81
C VAL A 406 10.00 34.74 28.30
N ALA A 407 9.50 33.72 29.00
CA ALA A 407 9.20 33.80 30.43
C ALA A 407 10.47 34.01 31.26
N TYR A 408 11.54 33.29 30.91
CA TYR A 408 12.84 33.42 31.56
C TYR A 408 13.40 34.84 31.39
N ALA A 409 13.38 35.34 30.15
CA ALA A 409 13.84 36.69 29.85
C ALA A 409 13.03 37.76 30.61
N GLY A 410 11.70 37.64 30.64
CA GLY A 410 10.83 38.55 31.40
C GLY A 410 10.98 38.42 32.93
N GLY A 411 11.42 37.26 33.42
CA GLY A 411 11.72 37.05 34.83
C GLY A 411 13.01 37.74 35.29
N ILE A 412 14.07 37.66 34.48
CA ILE A 412 15.36 38.32 34.75
C ILE A 412 15.28 39.82 34.51
N ASN A 413 14.53 40.24 33.48
CA ASN A 413 14.30 41.64 33.15
C ASN A 413 12.83 42.01 33.39
N PRO A 414 12.43 42.22 34.67
CA PRO A 414 11.06 42.50 35.01
C PRO A 414 10.56 43.80 34.36
N PRO A 415 9.26 43.86 33.97
CA PRO A 415 8.64 45.08 33.48
C PRO A 415 8.73 46.17 34.55
N GLY A 416 9.10 47.38 34.14
CA GLY A 416 9.37 48.51 35.04
C GLY A 416 10.81 48.56 35.57
N GLY A 417 11.67 47.61 35.21
CA GLY A 417 13.11 47.65 35.49
C GLY A 417 13.49 47.32 36.93
N VAL A 418 14.79 47.39 37.21
CA VAL A 418 15.40 47.09 38.51
C VAL A 418 16.18 48.29 39.04
N TYR A 419 16.31 48.40 40.36
CA TYR A 419 17.18 49.41 40.97
C TYR A 419 18.64 49.17 40.55
N GLN A 420 19.29 50.21 40.05
CA GLN A 420 20.70 50.15 39.61
C GLN A 420 21.67 50.40 40.77
N ASP A 421 21.29 51.26 41.73
CA ASP A 421 22.15 51.70 42.83
C ASP A 421 21.48 51.58 44.21
N GLY A 422 22.30 51.52 45.26
CA GLY A 422 21.85 51.43 46.66
C GLY A 422 21.60 49.99 47.17
N PRO A 423 21.11 49.83 48.41
CA PRO A 423 20.94 48.52 49.06
C PRO A 423 19.86 47.63 48.42
N TRP A 424 19.08 48.18 47.49
CA TRP A 424 18.01 47.48 46.77
C TRP A 424 18.40 47.08 45.34
N ARG A 425 19.70 47.18 44.98
CA ARG A 425 20.24 46.84 43.66
C ARG A 425 19.76 45.45 43.20
N GLY A 426 19.26 45.39 41.96
CA GLY A 426 18.75 44.16 41.35
C GLY A 426 17.31 43.79 41.72
N LYS A 427 16.64 44.50 42.65
CA LYS A 427 15.21 44.29 42.92
C LYS A 427 14.34 45.11 41.97
N SER A 428 13.14 44.62 41.66
CA SER A 428 12.16 45.30 40.80
C SER A 428 11.68 46.63 41.42
N ILE A 429 11.69 47.70 40.63
CA ILE A 429 11.27 49.05 41.05
C ILE A 429 9.78 49.08 41.39
N VAL A 430 8.99 48.38 40.59
CA VAL A 430 7.52 48.31 40.67
C VAL A 430 7.02 47.10 41.45
N GLY A 431 7.91 46.45 42.22
CA GLY A 431 7.65 45.19 42.93
C GLY A 431 6.46 45.19 43.89
N LYS A 432 6.07 46.36 44.40
CA LYS A 432 4.94 46.52 45.33
C LYS A 432 3.57 46.57 44.65
N THR A 433 3.52 46.81 43.34
CA THR A 433 2.26 46.95 42.60
C THR A 433 1.53 45.61 42.46
N THR A 434 0.20 45.64 42.45
CA THR A 434 -0.63 44.44 42.25
C THR A 434 -0.41 43.82 40.87
N ALA A 435 -0.30 44.66 39.82
CA ALA A 435 -0.02 44.22 38.47
C ALA A 435 1.32 43.48 38.36
N PHE A 436 2.38 43.95 39.03
CA PHE A 436 3.66 43.23 39.05
C PHE A 436 3.57 41.87 39.74
N LYS A 437 2.81 41.76 40.84
CA LYS A 437 2.60 40.46 41.51
C LYS A 437 1.87 39.46 40.62
N VAL A 438 0.84 39.92 39.89
CA VAL A 438 0.12 39.09 38.90
C VAL A 438 1.07 38.66 37.78
N PHE A 439 1.85 39.59 37.22
CA PHE A 439 2.89 39.28 36.25
C PHE A 439 3.85 38.20 36.75
N ALA A 440 4.44 38.39 37.94
CA ALA A 440 5.46 37.47 38.47
C ALA A 440 4.91 36.06 38.69
N ILE A 441 3.68 35.93 39.20
CA ILE A 441 3.03 34.62 39.42
C ILE A 441 2.73 33.95 38.07
N CYS A 442 2.08 34.65 37.15
CA CYS A 442 1.71 34.10 35.85
C CYS A 442 2.94 33.73 35.01
N ASN A 443 3.99 34.57 35.02
CA ASN A 443 5.24 34.35 34.30
C ASN A 443 5.98 33.10 34.81
N ASN A 444 6.04 32.91 36.13
CA ASN A 444 6.65 31.71 36.73
C ASN A 444 5.83 30.45 36.43
N ILE A 445 4.50 30.51 36.48
CA ILE A 445 3.65 29.37 36.10
C ILE A 445 3.89 29.01 34.63
N ALA A 446 3.92 29.99 33.73
CA ALA A 446 4.22 29.76 32.31
C ALA A 446 5.61 29.12 32.10
N LEU A 447 6.64 29.62 32.79
CA LEU A 447 8.00 29.07 32.75
C LEU A 447 8.05 27.61 33.20
N PHE A 448 7.55 27.31 34.40
CA PHE A 448 7.67 25.95 34.94
C PHE A 448 6.78 24.95 34.19
N THR A 449 5.58 25.36 33.76
CA THR A 449 4.71 24.50 32.93
C THR A 449 5.34 24.20 31.57
N SER A 450 6.00 25.17 30.92
CA SER A 450 6.68 24.96 29.64
C SER A 450 7.94 24.11 29.77
N LEU A 451 8.74 24.28 30.83
CA LEU A 451 9.87 23.40 31.13
C LEU A 451 9.42 21.96 31.42
N CYS A 452 8.33 21.77 32.17
CA CYS A 452 7.74 20.44 32.37
C CYS A 452 7.33 19.79 31.05
N ILE A 453 6.76 20.55 30.10
CA ILE A 453 6.42 20.03 28.76
C ILE A 453 7.68 19.55 28.04
N VAL A 454 8.76 20.34 28.04
CA VAL A 454 10.03 19.96 27.38
C VAL A 454 10.62 18.68 27.99
N ILE A 455 10.67 18.60 29.33
CA ILE A 455 11.18 17.42 30.03
C ILE A 455 10.33 16.19 29.69
N LEU A 456 8.99 16.31 29.72
CA LEU A 456 8.09 15.20 29.38
C LEU A 456 8.25 14.72 27.93
N LEU A 457 8.54 15.63 26.98
CA LEU A 457 8.70 15.28 25.56
C LEU A 457 10.08 14.70 25.23
N VAL A 458 11.14 15.13 25.93
CA VAL A 458 12.52 14.67 25.69
C VAL A 458 12.87 13.42 26.52
N SER A 459 12.46 13.37 27.80
CA SER A 459 12.87 12.30 28.71
C SER A 459 12.04 11.02 28.57
N ILE A 460 10.84 11.09 28.01
CA ILE A 460 10.01 9.92 27.79
C ILE A 460 10.22 9.50 26.32
N ILE A 461 10.94 8.39 26.11
CA ILE A 461 11.02 7.69 24.82
C ILE A 461 9.95 6.58 24.86
N PRO A 462 8.71 6.83 24.39
CA PRO A 462 7.67 5.82 24.45
C PRO A 462 7.92 4.75 23.40
N TYR A 463 8.29 3.55 23.83
CA TYR A 463 8.43 2.35 23.00
C TYR A 463 7.08 1.84 22.42
N LYS A 464 5.93 2.42 22.80
CA LYS A 464 4.59 2.01 22.39
C LYS A 464 3.71 3.20 21.98
N ARG A 465 2.84 3.02 20.98
CA ARG A 465 1.96 4.07 20.42
C ARG A 465 0.93 4.66 21.39
N LYS A 466 0.26 3.79 22.17
CA LYS A 466 -0.81 4.20 23.10
C LYS A 466 -0.32 5.23 24.15
N PRO A 467 0.84 5.04 24.82
CA PRO A 467 1.36 6.06 25.74
C PRO A 467 1.82 7.33 25.01
N LEU A 468 2.42 7.25 23.80
CA LEU A 468 2.83 8.42 23.03
C LEU A 468 1.65 9.35 22.70
N LYS A 469 0.53 8.80 22.23
CA LYS A 469 -0.68 9.60 21.91
C LYS A 469 -1.28 10.25 23.16
N ARG A 470 -1.33 9.53 24.29
CA ARG A 470 -1.81 10.07 25.57
C ARG A 470 -0.90 11.20 26.07
N LEU A 471 0.41 11.01 25.98
CA LEU A 471 1.42 12.01 26.32
C LEU A 471 1.29 13.26 25.45
N LEU A 472 1.12 13.11 24.13
CA LEU A 472 0.96 14.23 23.20
C LEU A 472 -0.32 15.02 23.47
N VAL A 473 -1.44 14.35 23.73
CA VAL A 473 -2.70 15.02 24.09
C VAL A 473 -2.59 15.76 25.43
N ALA A 474 -1.95 15.14 26.43
CA ALA A 474 -1.72 15.76 27.73
C ALA A 474 -0.84 17.02 27.61
N THR A 475 0.30 16.90 26.92
CA THR A 475 1.24 18.03 26.70
C THR A 475 0.63 19.14 25.86
N HIS A 476 -0.18 18.83 24.84
CA HIS A 476 -0.94 19.83 24.09
C HIS A 476 -1.94 20.58 24.99
N ARG A 477 -2.67 19.88 25.88
CA ARG A 477 -3.56 20.55 26.85
C ARG A 477 -2.79 21.43 27.83
N MET A 478 -1.66 20.95 28.34
CA MET A 478 -0.77 21.72 29.21
C MET A 478 -0.19 22.96 28.52
N MET A 479 0.09 22.88 27.20
CA MET A 479 0.56 24.03 26.43
C MET A 479 -0.46 25.17 26.43
N TRP A 480 -1.74 24.90 26.19
CA TRP A 480 -2.78 25.93 26.21
C TRP A 480 -2.89 26.64 27.57
N VAL A 481 -2.67 25.90 28.65
CA VAL A 481 -2.58 26.47 30.00
C VAL A 481 -1.38 27.41 30.10
N SER A 482 -0.21 26.99 29.65
CA SER A 482 1.02 27.81 29.65
C SER A 482 0.89 29.08 28.81
N VAL A 483 0.31 28.98 27.60
CA VAL A 483 0.03 30.11 26.71
C VAL A 483 -0.93 31.12 27.36
N GLY A 484 -1.98 30.64 28.03
CA GLY A 484 -2.92 31.52 28.75
C GLY A 484 -2.27 32.30 29.90
N PHE A 485 -1.42 31.64 30.69
CA PHE A 485 -0.64 32.32 31.73
C PHE A 485 0.37 33.32 31.15
N MET A 486 1.03 32.98 30.05
CA MET A 486 1.94 33.90 29.35
C MET A 486 1.21 35.15 28.83
N ALA A 487 0.03 34.97 28.21
CA ALA A 487 -0.78 36.10 27.74
C ALA A 487 -1.22 37.01 28.89
N THR A 488 -1.60 36.40 30.03
CA THR A 488 -1.94 37.14 31.26
C THR A 488 -0.74 37.93 31.80
N ALA A 489 0.45 37.31 31.79
CA ALA A 489 1.69 37.99 32.17
C ALA A 489 1.99 39.18 31.24
N TYR A 490 1.84 39.02 29.93
CA TYR A 490 2.05 40.10 28.97
C TYR A 490 1.11 41.30 29.20
N VAL A 491 -0.17 41.04 29.49
CA VAL A 491 -1.16 42.10 29.82
C VAL A 491 -0.75 42.83 31.10
N ALA A 492 -0.37 42.09 32.14
CA ALA A 492 0.08 42.66 33.40
C ALA A 492 1.38 43.47 33.24
N ALA A 493 2.34 42.98 32.44
CA ALA A 493 3.57 43.68 32.11
C ALA A 493 3.29 44.99 31.35
N SER A 494 2.41 44.93 30.34
CA SER A 494 2.02 46.09 29.54
C SER A 494 1.36 47.18 30.40
N TRP A 495 0.52 46.78 31.37
CA TRP A 495 -0.07 47.70 32.34
C TRP A 495 0.99 48.40 33.19
N VAL A 496 2.04 47.68 33.58
CA VAL A 496 3.13 48.22 34.40
C VAL A 496 4.02 49.19 33.61
N THR A 497 4.25 48.93 32.31
CA THR A 497 5.14 49.75 31.48
C THR A 497 4.50 50.99 30.90
N ILE A 498 3.18 50.99 30.66
CA ILE A 498 2.50 52.10 29.99
C ILE A 498 2.16 53.23 31.00
N PRO A 499 2.60 54.47 30.74
CA PRO A 499 2.28 55.59 31.62
C PRO A 499 0.81 56.02 31.50
N HIS A 500 0.13 56.25 32.64
CA HIS A 500 -1.32 56.46 32.75
C HIS A 500 -1.78 57.94 32.71
N TYR A 501 -1.08 58.80 31.98
CA TYR A 501 -1.43 60.21 31.84
C TYR A 501 -2.73 60.42 31.05
N HIS A 502 -3.40 61.57 31.25
CA HIS A 502 -4.71 61.85 30.64
C HIS A 502 -4.77 61.67 29.11
N GLY A 503 -3.66 61.86 28.38
CA GLY A 503 -3.59 61.64 26.92
C GLY A 503 -3.31 60.19 26.47
N THR A 504 -2.73 59.33 27.34
CA THR A 504 -2.27 57.98 26.96
C THR A 504 -3.15 56.85 27.51
N ARG A 505 -4.20 57.16 28.29
CA ARG A 505 -5.13 56.16 28.85
C ARG A 505 -5.84 55.30 27.82
N TRP A 506 -6.04 55.80 26.61
CA TRP A 506 -6.66 55.04 25.52
C TRP A 506 -5.71 54.00 24.90
N LEU A 507 -4.40 54.15 25.10
CA LEU A 507 -3.37 53.30 24.48
C LEU A 507 -3.45 51.84 24.95
N PHE A 508 -3.61 51.62 26.26
CA PHE A 508 -3.67 50.26 26.82
C PHE A 508 -4.91 49.47 26.35
N PRO A 509 -6.15 50.01 26.46
CA PRO A 509 -7.33 49.37 25.88
C PRO A 509 -7.21 49.15 24.37
N ALA A 510 -6.63 50.08 23.62
CA ALA A 510 -6.43 49.95 22.18
C ALA A 510 -5.47 48.80 21.83
N ILE A 511 -4.33 48.67 22.53
CA ILE A 511 -3.38 47.57 22.31
C ILE A 511 -4.03 46.22 22.61
N ILE A 512 -4.80 46.12 23.71
CA ILE A 512 -5.51 44.88 24.05
C ILE A 512 -6.60 44.56 23.02
N ALA A 513 -7.36 45.57 22.57
CA ALA A 513 -8.39 45.39 21.56
C ALA A 513 -7.80 44.92 20.22
N VAL A 514 -6.66 45.48 19.81
CA VAL A 514 -5.96 45.07 18.58
C VAL A 514 -5.38 43.67 18.70
N ALA A 515 -4.67 43.37 19.80
CA ALA A 515 -4.07 42.05 20.01
C ALA A 515 -5.13 40.95 20.19
N GLY A 516 -6.17 41.20 20.99
CA GLY A 516 -7.29 40.30 21.20
C GLY A 516 -8.14 40.11 19.94
N GLY A 517 -8.38 41.20 19.20
CA GLY A 517 -9.10 41.17 17.92
C GLY A 517 -8.37 40.37 16.86
N ALA A 518 -7.06 40.56 16.70
CA ALA A 518 -6.25 39.80 15.76
C ALA A 518 -6.26 38.28 16.08
N LEU A 519 -6.15 37.93 17.36
CA LEU A 519 -6.26 36.53 17.80
C LEU A 519 -7.66 35.97 17.54
N ALA A 520 -8.72 36.70 17.88
CA ALA A 520 -10.10 36.26 17.67
C ALA A 520 -10.41 36.03 16.17
N VAL A 521 -9.95 36.91 15.28
CA VAL A 521 -10.08 36.75 13.83
C VAL A 521 -9.34 35.50 13.35
N LEU A 522 -8.11 35.28 13.83
CA LEU A 522 -7.34 34.08 13.49
C LEU A 522 -8.05 32.79 13.94
N PHE A 523 -8.53 32.75 15.18
CA PHE A 523 -9.22 31.58 15.74
C PHE A 523 -10.57 31.31 15.06
N SER A 524 -11.35 32.36 14.75
CA SER A 524 -12.61 32.22 14.02
C SER A 524 -12.38 31.75 12.58
N TYR A 525 -11.36 32.26 11.88
CA TYR A 525 -10.97 31.76 10.57
C TYR A 525 -10.57 30.27 10.61
N LEU A 526 -9.68 29.88 11.52
CA LEU A 526 -9.27 28.48 11.70
C LEU A 526 -10.45 27.58 12.09
N GLY A 527 -11.37 28.07 12.92
CA GLY A 527 -12.60 27.37 13.30
C GLY A 527 -13.52 27.11 12.10
N VAL A 528 -13.76 28.13 11.27
CA VAL A 528 -14.58 27.99 10.05
C VAL A 528 -13.93 27.03 9.05
N VAL A 529 -12.61 27.12 8.85
CA VAL A 529 -11.88 26.22 7.93
C VAL A 529 -11.96 24.76 8.41
N THR A 530 -11.77 24.51 9.71
CA THR A 530 -11.84 23.15 10.27
C THR A 530 -13.26 22.58 10.25
N ILE A 531 -14.27 23.40 10.54
CA ILE A 531 -15.69 23.02 10.42
C ILE A 531 -16.05 22.74 8.95
N GLY A 532 -15.59 23.55 8.00
CA GLY A 532 -15.79 23.33 6.58
C GLY A 532 -15.17 22.01 6.10
N HIS A 533 -13.95 21.69 6.55
CA HIS A 533 -13.31 20.40 6.30
C HIS A 533 -14.09 19.24 6.92
N TRP A 534 -14.62 19.43 8.13
CA TRP A 534 -15.42 18.42 8.82
C TRP A 534 -16.75 18.15 8.11
N PHE A 535 -17.45 19.19 7.63
CA PHE A 535 -18.66 19.03 6.81
C PHE A 535 -18.38 18.34 5.48
N LYS A 536 -17.29 18.70 4.79
CA LYS A 536 -16.89 18.06 3.53
C LYS A 536 -16.54 16.58 3.72
N LYS A 537 -15.93 16.23 4.87
CA LYS A 537 -15.66 14.84 5.27
C LYS A 537 -16.93 14.09 5.67
N ARG A 538 -17.87 14.75 6.35
CA ARG A 538 -19.16 14.14 6.75
C ARG A 538 -20.10 13.91 5.56
N ASN A 539 -20.09 14.78 4.55
CA ASN A 539 -20.84 14.55 3.31
C ASN A 539 -20.28 13.38 2.48
N ARG A 540 -18.97 13.11 2.52
CA ARG A 540 -18.38 11.91 1.90
C ARG A 540 -18.71 10.60 2.63
N VAL A 541 -19.16 10.67 3.89
CA VAL A 541 -19.63 9.53 4.69
C VAL A 541 -21.17 9.39 4.60
N GLY A 542 -21.85 10.35 3.96
CA GLY A 542 -23.30 10.33 3.75
C GLY A 542 -23.76 9.53 2.52
N ASP A 543 -22.87 9.28 1.56
CA ASP A 543 -23.12 8.37 0.43
C ASP A 543 -22.54 6.99 0.74
N MET A 544 -23.25 6.24 1.58
CA MET A 544 -23.03 4.81 1.77
C MET A 544 -24.39 4.10 1.74
N PRO A 545 -24.53 2.95 1.05
CA PRO A 545 -25.82 2.36 0.72
C PRO A 545 -26.61 1.95 1.97
N SER A 546 -27.92 2.13 1.90
CA SER A 546 -28.89 1.83 2.95
C SER A 546 -28.89 0.35 3.38
N PHE A 547 -28.03 -0.02 4.32
CA PHE A 547 -28.11 -1.29 5.05
C PHE A 547 -28.76 -1.05 6.42
N ALA A 548 -30.06 -0.75 6.41
CA ALA A 548 -30.87 -0.65 7.62
C ALA A 548 -32.34 -0.96 7.32
N ARG A 549 -32.63 -2.21 6.92
CA ARG A 549 -33.94 -2.85 7.07
C ARG A 549 -33.76 -4.33 7.35
N THR A 550 -33.33 -4.66 8.56
CA THR A 550 -33.50 -6.02 9.10
C THR A 550 -33.38 -5.96 10.62
N CYS A 551 -34.38 -5.38 11.28
CA CYS A 551 -34.56 -5.52 12.72
C CYS A 551 -36.04 -5.52 13.14
N SER A 552 -36.97 -5.75 12.21
CA SER A 552 -38.42 -5.79 12.49
C SER A 552 -39.07 -7.17 12.29
N ASP A 553 -38.32 -8.22 11.94
CA ASP A 553 -38.90 -9.55 11.66
C ASP A 553 -38.51 -10.65 12.67
N LEU A 554 -37.79 -10.31 13.76
CA LEU A 554 -37.47 -11.27 14.83
C LEU A 554 -38.51 -11.32 15.97
N ALA A 555 -39.75 -10.93 15.68
CA ALA A 555 -40.84 -10.92 16.65
C ALA A 555 -42.11 -11.65 16.17
N ILE A 556 -42.02 -12.69 15.33
CA ILE A 556 -43.03 -13.75 15.23
C ILE A 556 -42.30 -15.06 14.87
N SER A 557 -41.97 -15.88 15.86
CA SER A 557 -41.98 -17.35 15.76
C SER A 557 -41.70 -17.93 17.14
N GLY A 558 -42.78 -18.17 17.89
CA GLY A 558 -42.71 -18.94 19.11
C GLY A 558 -42.46 -20.41 18.81
N LYS A 559 -41.45 -20.99 19.43
CA LYS A 559 -41.49 -22.40 19.82
C LYS A 559 -41.08 -22.54 21.29
N SER A 560 -42.11 -22.84 22.06
CA SER A 560 -42.14 -23.46 23.37
C SER A 560 -41.14 -24.61 23.50
N GLY A 561 -40.54 -24.77 24.68
CA GLY A 561 -40.24 -26.10 25.21
C GLY A 561 -38.98 -26.26 26.05
N TYR A 562 -39.17 -26.22 27.37
CA TYR A 562 -38.49 -27.04 28.40
C TYR A 562 -37.10 -26.64 28.91
N PHE A 563 -37.14 -25.91 30.03
CA PHE A 563 -36.25 -26.09 31.18
C PHE A 563 -36.56 -27.43 31.89
N THR A 564 -35.53 -28.15 32.32
CA THR A 564 -35.43 -28.70 33.69
C THR A 564 -33.97 -29.04 34.01
N TYR A 565 -33.48 -28.35 35.05
CA TYR A 565 -32.37 -28.60 35.99
C TYR A 565 -30.94 -28.85 35.49
#